data_AF-A0A1Z8Z161-F1
#
_entry.id   AF-A0A1Z8Z161-F1
#
_cell.length_a   1.000
_cell.length_b   1.000
_cell.length_c   1.000
_cell.angle_alpha   90.00
_cell.angle_beta   90.00
_cell.angle_gamma   90.00
#
_symmetry.space_group_name_H-M   'P 1'
#
loop_
_entity.id
_entity.type
_entity.pdbx_description
1 polymer ?
#
loop_
_entity_poly.entity_id
_entity_poly.type
_entity_poly.pdbx_seq_one_letter_code
_entity_poly.pdbx_strand_id
1 'polypeptide(L)'
;MIKRTLLIVFLTNICLPSEQVWESKLRVDGKLIISNLSLNEERVFSSRVRGKLSIILHNQNLSLAINWGDFANLSDANVFYNIKEYGLFEEDWKLSNDGKVAYSPNPVLMLLEILVSDTLIIGIRPKYNNEIRYTFNISNLSKHLLKNRSKFSFIEDLEFYEKDDQLTPESTNVKQNLNKHILIKRDARFVKYKTRHNDMFFFNSFSSPVNFESNLLTSNNTSDLFYFNKWLRKKGVLFTDADMRIFKFFKDSPTVIPYEDIHSLILKGNNITGYRIHLNNKHIAAFPKSTKDEVQSVFTFLKNR
;
A
#
# COMPACT_ATOMS: atom_id res chain seq x y z
N MET A 1 1.47 13.71 75.48
CA MET A 1 2.53 13.50 74.46
C MET A 1 2.03 12.47 73.45
N ILE A 2 1.36 12.90 72.38
CA ILE A 2 0.98 12.05 71.24
C ILE A 2 1.27 12.88 69.98
N LYS A 3 2.18 12.37 69.15
CA LYS A 3 2.74 13.02 67.97
C LYS A 3 1.67 13.11 66.87
N ARG A 4 1.54 14.29 66.27
CA ARG A 4 0.84 14.53 65.01
C ARG A 4 1.56 13.80 63.88
N THR A 5 0.91 12.82 63.27
CA THR A 5 1.37 12.22 62.01
C THR A 5 0.96 13.14 60.87
N LEU A 6 1.93 13.84 60.28
CA LEU A 6 1.74 14.63 59.07
C LEU A 6 1.73 13.65 57.87
N LEU A 7 0.58 13.47 57.24
CA LEU A 7 0.47 12.71 55.99
C LEU A 7 0.92 13.62 54.84
N ILE A 8 2.19 13.50 54.44
CA ILE A 8 2.70 14.16 53.23
C ILE A 8 2.24 13.32 52.04
N VAL A 9 1.18 13.77 51.37
CA VAL A 9 0.77 13.23 50.07
C VAL A 9 1.77 13.73 49.03
N PHE A 10 2.71 12.88 48.65
CA PHE A 10 3.49 13.06 47.43
C PHE A 10 2.54 12.92 46.24
N LEU A 11 2.04 14.05 45.75
CA LEU A 11 1.57 14.20 44.37
C LEU A 11 2.79 14.03 43.47
N THR A 12 3.19 12.78 43.23
CA THR A 12 3.95 12.49 42.02
C THR A 12 3.02 12.86 40.87
N ASN A 13 3.44 13.85 40.07
CA ASN A 13 2.95 14.01 38.71
C ASN A 13 3.20 12.68 38.00
N ILE A 14 2.25 11.75 38.09
CA ILE A 14 2.09 10.70 37.11
C ILE A 14 1.72 11.46 35.85
N CYS A 15 2.74 11.88 35.12
CA CYS A 15 2.62 12.29 33.74
C CYS A 15 2.19 11.02 33.01
N LEU A 16 0.90 10.74 33.04
CA LEU A 16 0.28 9.82 32.11
C LEU A 16 0.72 10.32 30.74
N PRO A 17 1.35 9.46 29.89
CA PRO A 17 1.69 9.90 28.55
C PRO A 17 0.39 10.43 27.95
N SER A 18 0.38 11.72 27.58
CA SER A 18 -0.79 12.31 26.91
C SER A 18 -1.20 11.32 25.84
N GLU A 19 -2.44 10.84 25.86
CA GLU A 19 -2.91 9.94 24.81
C GLU A 19 -2.51 10.59 23.48
N GLN A 20 -1.58 9.98 22.75
CA GLN A 20 -1.14 10.52 21.48
C GLN A 20 -2.26 10.28 20.50
N VAL A 21 -3.12 11.29 20.39
CA VAL A 21 -4.33 11.28 19.61
C VAL A 21 -4.04 11.90 18.24
N TRP A 22 -4.61 11.30 17.21
CA TRP A 22 -4.66 11.89 15.88
C TRP A 22 -5.17 13.33 15.95
N GLU A 23 -4.48 14.25 15.29
CA GLU A 23 -4.91 15.64 15.15
C GLU A 23 -5.53 15.82 13.77
N SER A 24 -6.65 16.56 13.67
CA SER A 24 -7.24 16.95 12.38
C SER A 24 -7.31 18.45 12.27
N LYS A 25 -6.71 19.00 11.22
CA LYS A 25 -6.71 20.43 10.92
C LYS A 25 -7.22 20.66 9.50
N LEU A 26 -8.30 21.42 9.38
CA LEU A 26 -8.78 21.95 8.11
C LEU A 26 -8.19 23.35 7.93
N ARG A 27 -7.54 23.58 6.79
CA ARG A 27 -7.01 24.90 6.41
C ARG A 27 -8.06 25.67 5.61
N VAL A 28 -7.86 26.99 5.55
CA VAL A 28 -8.74 27.93 4.83
C VAL A 28 -8.80 27.62 3.33
N ASP A 29 -7.70 27.12 2.76
CA ASP A 29 -7.60 26.66 1.37
C ASP A 29 -8.34 25.33 1.10
N GLY A 30 -9.05 24.77 2.08
CA GLY A 30 -9.79 23.52 1.95
C GLY A 30 -8.94 22.25 2.16
N LYS A 31 -7.62 22.39 2.39
CA LYS A 31 -6.70 21.29 2.68
C LYS A 31 -6.96 20.69 4.07
N LEU A 32 -7.29 19.40 4.11
CA LEU A 32 -7.43 18.64 5.34
C LEU A 32 -6.10 17.93 5.64
N ILE A 33 -5.62 18.06 6.87
CA ILE A 33 -4.43 17.34 7.36
C ILE A 33 -4.85 16.58 8.62
N ILE A 34 -4.74 15.25 8.56
CA ILE A 34 -4.87 14.36 9.70
C ILE A 34 -3.47 13.85 10.04
N SER A 35 -2.99 14.02 11.26
CA SER A 35 -1.61 13.68 11.59
C SER A 35 -1.43 13.07 12.96
N ASN A 36 -0.41 12.24 13.10
CA ASN A 36 -0.02 11.65 14.37
C ASN A 36 1.50 11.73 14.55
N LEU A 37 1.95 11.82 15.80
CA LEU A 37 3.35 11.79 16.16
C LEU A 37 3.76 10.38 16.55
N SER A 38 5.02 10.03 16.31
CA SER A 38 5.57 8.72 16.70
C SER A 38 5.58 8.55 18.22
N LEU A 39 5.51 7.31 18.67
CA LEU A 39 5.63 6.92 20.07
C LEU A 39 7.07 7.11 20.58
N ASN A 40 8.05 6.83 19.72
CA ASN A 40 9.47 6.97 20.00
C ASN A 40 10.06 8.22 19.36
N GLU A 41 11.18 8.67 19.91
CA GLU A 41 12.11 9.63 19.29
C GLU A 41 13.27 8.87 18.67
N GLU A 42 13.78 9.39 17.56
CA GLU A 42 14.97 8.86 16.90
C GLU A 42 16.00 9.97 16.74
N ARG A 43 17.28 9.58 16.69
CA ARG A 43 18.35 10.51 16.34
C ARG A 43 18.40 10.64 14.83
N VAL A 44 17.90 11.76 14.31
CA VAL A 44 17.96 12.09 12.88
C VAL A 44 19.05 13.12 12.69
N PHE A 45 20.11 12.72 11.98
CA PHE A 45 21.32 13.52 11.77
C PHE A 45 21.97 13.98 13.10
N SER A 46 21.59 15.16 13.62
CA SER A 46 22.13 15.72 14.87
C SER A 46 21.12 15.78 16.02
N SER A 47 19.82 15.68 15.76
CA SER A 47 18.76 15.95 16.74
C SER A 47 17.97 14.70 17.11
N ARG A 48 17.49 14.62 18.36
CA ARG A 48 16.47 13.62 18.76
C ARG A 48 15.10 14.22 18.53
N VAL A 49 14.34 13.61 17.63
CA VAL A 49 13.06 14.13 17.16
C VAL A 49 12.04 13.02 16.98
N ARG A 50 10.76 13.35 17.21
CA ARG A 50 9.63 12.49 16.86
C ARG A 50 9.31 12.64 15.39
N GLY A 51 9.00 11.52 14.75
CA GLY A 51 8.45 11.52 13.40
C GLY A 51 7.00 11.97 13.41
N LYS A 52 6.54 12.51 12.28
CA LYS A 52 5.14 12.90 12.09
C LYS A 52 4.55 12.24 10.85
N LEU A 53 3.61 11.33 11.06
CA LEU A 53 2.79 10.73 10.02
C LEU A 53 1.64 11.69 9.68
N SER A 54 1.40 11.94 8.40
CA SER A 54 0.36 12.86 7.93
C SER A 54 -0.42 12.28 6.74
N ILE A 55 -1.73 12.29 6.84
CA ILE A 55 -2.68 12.07 5.76
C ILE A 55 -3.16 13.45 5.32
N ILE A 56 -2.88 13.79 4.08
CA ILE A 56 -3.09 15.11 3.51
C ILE A 56 -4.07 14.96 2.35
N LEU A 57 -5.16 15.70 2.40
CA LEU A 57 -6.18 15.68 1.38
C LEU A 57 -6.45 17.10 0.86
N HIS A 58 -6.34 17.26 -0.45
CA HIS A 58 -6.59 18.53 -1.12
C HIS A 58 -7.15 18.27 -2.53
N ASN A 59 -8.38 18.73 -2.79
CA ASN A 59 -9.06 18.56 -4.09
C ASN A 59 -9.05 17.11 -4.59
N GLN A 60 -9.49 16.15 -3.76
CA GLN A 60 -9.48 14.71 -4.03
C GLN A 60 -8.09 14.07 -4.23
N ASN A 61 -7.00 14.84 -4.15
CA ASN A 61 -5.66 14.29 -4.12
C ASN A 61 -5.29 13.89 -2.69
N LEU A 62 -5.11 12.59 -2.47
CA LEU A 62 -4.60 12.03 -1.24
C LEU A 62 -3.07 11.96 -1.27
N SER A 63 -2.44 12.34 -0.16
CA SER A 63 -1.03 12.06 0.07
C SER A 63 -0.85 11.54 1.48
N LEU A 64 -0.02 10.52 1.63
CA LEU A 64 0.44 10.02 2.92
C LEU A 64 1.92 10.31 3.02
N ALA A 65 2.31 11.04 4.05
CA ALA A 65 3.67 11.54 4.23
C ALA A 65 4.20 11.23 5.62
N ILE A 66 5.50 10.96 5.68
CA ILE A 66 6.26 10.85 6.94
C ILE A 66 7.28 12.00 6.96
N ASN A 67 7.17 12.85 7.97
CA ASN A 67 8.19 13.84 8.28
C ASN A 67 9.14 13.22 9.30
N TRP A 68 10.42 13.13 8.94
CA TRP A 68 11.47 12.55 9.77
C TRP A 68 11.95 13.49 10.88
N GLY A 69 11.40 14.71 10.99
CA GLY A 69 11.77 15.74 11.96
C GLY A 69 12.99 16.55 11.53
N ASP A 70 13.98 15.90 10.91
CA ASP A 70 15.18 16.55 10.36
C ASP A 70 15.58 15.93 9.00
N PHE A 71 16.67 16.41 8.40
CA PHE A 71 17.17 15.94 7.12
C PHE A 71 17.47 14.43 7.15
N ALA A 72 16.77 13.68 6.29
CA ALA A 72 16.95 12.24 6.16
C ALA A 72 17.74 11.87 4.90
N ASN A 73 17.37 12.36 3.71
CA ASN A 73 18.08 12.02 2.46
C ASN A 73 17.82 13.04 1.33
N LEU A 74 18.72 13.14 0.33
CA LEU A 74 18.63 14.11 -0.78
C LEU A 74 17.78 13.64 -1.98
N SER A 75 17.64 12.33 -2.17
CA SER A 75 16.95 11.73 -3.32
C SER A 75 15.90 10.75 -2.85
N ASP A 76 15.06 10.28 -3.78
CA ASP A 76 14.17 9.14 -3.56
C ASP A 76 14.90 8.05 -2.79
N ALA A 77 14.26 7.57 -1.74
CA ALA A 77 14.88 6.71 -0.76
C ALA A 77 14.05 5.46 -0.54
N ASN A 78 14.75 4.37 -0.29
CA ASN A 78 14.11 3.14 0.10
C ASN A 78 13.53 3.29 1.52
N VAL A 79 12.21 3.48 1.57
CA VAL A 79 11.42 3.55 2.79
C VAL A 79 10.81 2.18 3.00
N PHE A 80 10.94 1.67 4.22
CA PHE A 80 10.29 0.44 4.63
C PHE A 80 9.20 0.75 5.64
N TYR A 81 8.14 -0.05 5.63
CA TYR A 81 7.17 -0.06 6.71
C TYR A 81 6.69 -1.47 6.99
N ASN A 82 6.27 -1.70 8.23
CA ASN A 82 5.73 -2.94 8.71
C ASN A 82 4.39 -2.65 9.38
N ILE A 83 3.35 -3.31 8.87
CA ILE A 83 2.00 -3.32 9.43
C ILE A 83 1.73 -4.76 9.83
N LYS A 84 1.33 -4.99 11.08
CA LYS A 84 1.28 -6.33 11.69
C LYS A 84 0.52 -7.35 10.83
N GLU A 85 -0.58 -6.93 10.20
CA GLU A 85 -1.47 -7.75 9.39
C GLU A 85 -0.88 -8.09 8.00
N TYR A 86 0.08 -7.30 7.51
CA TYR A 86 0.61 -7.38 6.14
C TYR A 86 2.11 -7.66 6.05
N GLY A 87 2.82 -7.52 7.17
CA GLY A 87 4.26 -7.66 7.27
C GLY A 87 5.03 -6.47 6.70
N LEU A 88 6.32 -6.70 6.47
CA LEU A 88 7.26 -5.72 5.95
C LEU A 88 7.02 -5.47 4.45
N PHE A 89 7.17 -4.22 4.04
CA PHE A 89 7.26 -3.83 2.63
C PHE A 89 8.23 -2.66 2.50
N GLU A 90 8.98 -2.63 1.40
CA GLU A 90 9.98 -1.60 1.13
C GLU A 90 9.86 -1.15 -0.33
N GLU A 91 9.79 0.15 -0.56
CA GLU A 91 9.79 0.74 -1.89
C GLU A 91 10.45 2.12 -1.87
N ASP A 92 10.79 2.62 -3.06
CA ASP A 92 11.41 3.94 -3.19
C ASP A 92 10.33 5.02 -3.07
N TRP A 93 10.44 5.87 -2.04
CA TRP A 93 9.53 6.98 -1.79
C TRP A 93 10.16 8.28 -2.24
N LYS A 94 9.33 9.16 -2.81
CA LYS A 94 9.75 10.50 -3.19
C LYS A 94 9.99 11.36 -1.96
N LEU A 95 11.13 12.05 -1.92
CA LEU A 95 11.46 13.00 -0.85
C LEU A 95 11.18 14.46 -1.25
N SER A 96 10.90 15.29 -0.25
CA SER A 96 10.89 16.75 -0.39
C SER A 96 12.29 17.27 -0.71
N ASN A 97 12.37 18.46 -1.30
CA ASN A 97 13.64 19.08 -1.70
C ASN A 97 14.61 19.28 -0.53
N ASP A 98 14.09 19.44 0.69
CA ASP A 98 14.88 19.57 1.92
C ASP A 98 15.19 18.22 2.58
N GLY A 99 14.76 17.11 1.99
CA GLY A 99 15.05 15.76 2.45
C GLY A 99 14.37 15.33 3.74
N LYS A 100 13.41 16.11 4.24
CA LYS A 100 12.77 15.87 5.56
C LYS A 100 11.48 15.08 5.48
N VAL A 101 10.78 15.11 4.34
CA VAL A 101 9.46 14.51 4.19
C VAL A 101 9.48 13.52 3.04
N ALA A 102 9.12 12.27 3.32
CA ALA A 102 8.91 11.26 2.28
C ALA A 102 7.41 11.06 2.02
N TYR A 103 7.04 10.84 0.77
CA TYR A 103 5.65 10.66 0.32
C TYR A 103 5.45 9.25 -0.25
N SER A 104 4.39 8.58 0.22
CA SER A 104 4.02 7.24 -0.25
C SER A 104 3.68 7.26 -1.74
N PRO A 105 4.27 6.35 -2.56
CA PRO A 105 3.93 6.18 -3.97
C PRO A 105 2.49 5.72 -4.21
N ASN A 106 1.88 5.02 -3.23
CA ASN A 106 0.49 4.57 -3.31
C ASN A 106 -0.27 4.95 -2.02
N PRO A 107 -0.65 6.23 -1.86
CA PRO A 107 -1.20 6.75 -0.62
C PRO A 107 -2.58 6.18 -0.29
N VAL A 108 -3.37 5.79 -1.29
CA VAL A 108 -4.68 5.14 -1.08
C VAL A 108 -4.49 3.76 -0.49
N LEU A 109 -3.66 2.91 -1.11
CA LEU A 109 -3.41 1.57 -0.58
C LEU A 109 -2.83 1.63 0.84
N MET A 110 -1.85 2.51 1.08
CA MET A 110 -1.26 2.65 2.40
C MET A 110 -2.29 3.14 3.43
N LEU A 111 -3.21 4.04 3.07
CA LEU A 111 -4.32 4.45 3.94
C LEU A 111 -5.21 3.25 4.32
N LEU A 112 -5.56 2.40 3.35
CA LEU A 112 -6.35 1.19 3.62
C LEU A 112 -5.59 0.20 4.51
N GLU A 113 -4.29 -0.02 4.25
CA GLU A 113 -3.43 -0.88 5.07
C GLU A 113 -3.36 -0.42 6.54
N ILE A 114 -3.23 0.89 6.80
CA ILE A 114 -3.20 1.41 8.18
C ILE A 114 -4.59 1.45 8.84
N LEU A 115 -5.68 1.46 8.09
CA LEU A 115 -7.02 1.49 8.68
C LEU A 115 -7.43 0.17 9.36
N VAL A 116 -6.84 -0.93 8.95
CA VAL A 116 -7.14 -2.25 9.51
C VAL A 116 -6.15 -2.70 10.59
N SER A 117 -5.23 -1.80 10.98
CA SER A 117 -4.17 -2.07 11.94
C SER A 117 -4.18 -1.04 13.08
N ASP A 118 -3.55 -1.40 14.18
CA ASP A 118 -3.38 -0.53 15.34
C ASP A 118 -1.96 0.04 15.44
N THR A 119 -1.00 -0.54 14.72
CA THR A 119 0.41 -0.13 14.78
C THR A 119 1.06 -0.10 13.41
N LEU A 120 1.78 0.98 13.14
CA LEU A 120 2.65 1.14 11.98
C LEU A 120 4.08 1.37 12.44
N ILE A 121 5.02 0.57 11.94
CA ILE A 121 6.44 0.88 12.01
C ILE A 121 6.86 1.36 10.63
N ILE A 122 7.49 2.53 10.53
CA ILE A 122 7.98 3.08 9.26
C ILE A 122 9.41 3.59 9.46
N GLY A 123 10.28 3.33 8.49
CA GLY A 123 11.65 3.76 8.56
C GLY A 123 12.30 3.95 7.21
N ILE A 124 13.48 4.53 7.24
CA ILE A 124 14.30 4.87 6.08
C ILE A 124 15.75 4.50 6.39
N ARG A 125 16.48 4.07 5.37
CA ARG A 125 17.93 3.79 5.45
C ARG A 125 18.67 4.81 4.61
N PRO A 126 19.02 5.99 5.16
CA PRO A 126 19.76 6.98 4.40
C PRO A 126 21.14 6.46 3.99
N LYS A 127 21.61 6.94 2.84
CA LYS A 127 22.97 6.62 2.39
C LYS A 127 23.98 7.19 3.40
N TYR A 128 24.81 6.33 3.97
CA TYR A 128 25.86 6.67 4.94
C TYR A 128 25.38 7.21 6.31
N ASN A 129 24.12 6.95 6.70
CA ASN A 129 23.63 7.30 8.03
C ASN A 129 22.97 6.09 8.71
N ASN A 130 22.66 6.23 9.99
CA ASN A 130 21.89 5.24 10.73
C ASN A 130 20.47 5.16 10.18
N GLU A 131 19.89 3.97 10.27
CA GLU A 131 18.47 3.77 10.02
C GLU A 131 17.64 4.64 10.96
N ILE A 132 16.65 5.32 10.40
CA ILE A 132 15.66 6.08 11.17
C ILE A 132 14.39 5.25 11.17
N ARG A 133 13.81 4.97 12.35
CA ARG A 133 12.64 4.10 12.49
C ARG A 133 11.66 4.66 13.51
N TYR A 134 10.44 4.93 13.06
CA TYR A 134 9.37 5.41 13.93
C TYR A 134 8.26 4.38 14.07
N THR A 135 7.71 4.30 15.28
CA THR A 135 6.52 3.51 15.61
C THR A 135 5.37 4.45 15.87
N PHE A 136 4.22 4.19 15.25
CA PHE A 136 2.99 4.96 15.40
C PHE A 136 1.89 4.07 15.95
N ASN A 137 1.16 4.59 16.95
CA ASN A 137 -0.15 4.08 17.31
C ASN A 137 -1.16 4.65 16.32
N ILE A 138 -1.68 3.84 15.42
CA ILE A 138 -2.63 4.26 14.37
C ILE A 138 -4.08 3.93 14.72
N SER A 139 -4.31 3.37 15.92
CA SER A 139 -5.64 3.19 16.49
C SER A 139 -6.45 4.48 16.41
N ASN A 140 -7.78 4.36 16.30
CA ASN A 140 -8.73 5.47 16.19
C ASN A 140 -8.62 6.35 14.93
N LEU A 141 -7.77 6.05 13.95
CA LEU A 141 -7.74 6.80 12.68
C LEU A 141 -9.12 6.84 12.00
N SER A 142 -9.85 5.73 12.04
CA SER A 142 -11.20 5.61 11.47
C SER A 142 -12.14 6.71 11.96
N LYS A 143 -12.09 7.08 13.25
CA LYS A 143 -12.91 8.17 13.82
C LYS A 143 -12.65 9.52 13.13
N HIS A 144 -11.41 9.80 12.77
CA HIS A 144 -11.03 11.03 12.08
C HIS A 144 -11.44 11.04 10.61
N LEU A 145 -11.40 9.88 9.94
CA LEU A 145 -11.92 9.75 8.58
C LEU A 145 -13.43 9.92 8.54
N LEU A 146 -14.16 9.27 9.44
CA LEU A 146 -15.62 9.35 9.53
C LEU A 146 -16.11 10.78 9.78
N LYS A 147 -15.44 11.53 10.67
CA LYS A 147 -15.74 12.95 10.90
C LYS A 147 -15.59 13.81 9.63
N ASN A 148 -14.77 13.37 8.68
CA ASN A 148 -14.48 14.07 7.42
C ASN A 148 -14.96 13.30 6.19
N ARG A 149 -15.93 12.37 6.35
CA ARG A 149 -16.31 11.36 5.34
C ARG A 149 -16.54 11.92 3.93
N SER A 150 -17.23 13.05 3.82
CA SER A 150 -17.60 13.66 2.54
C SER A 150 -16.41 14.06 1.69
N LYS A 151 -15.23 14.22 2.30
CA LYS A 151 -14.00 14.53 1.58
C LYS A 151 -13.33 13.28 1.00
N PHE A 152 -13.62 12.09 1.53
CA PHE A 152 -13.02 10.82 1.16
C PHE A 152 -13.88 9.96 0.21
N SER A 153 -15.04 10.45 -0.21
CA SER A 153 -16.00 9.70 -1.04
C SER A 153 -15.48 9.26 -2.41
N PHE A 154 -14.30 9.71 -2.84
CA PHE A 154 -13.65 9.25 -4.07
C PHE A 154 -12.88 7.92 -3.89
N ILE A 155 -12.76 7.43 -2.65
CA ILE A 155 -12.13 6.15 -2.34
C ILE A 155 -13.25 5.15 -2.10
N GLU A 156 -13.66 4.44 -3.15
CA GLU A 156 -14.76 3.46 -3.11
C GLU A 156 -14.55 2.39 -2.02
N ASP A 157 -13.30 1.97 -1.76
CA ASP A 157 -13.01 0.99 -0.70
C ASP A 157 -13.31 1.50 0.72
N LEU A 158 -13.55 2.81 0.90
CA LEU A 158 -13.98 3.36 2.19
C LEU A 158 -15.50 3.29 2.38
N GLU A 159 -16.28 2.96 1.34
CA GLU A 159 -17.73 2.73 1.46
C GLU A 159 -18.03 1.53 2.39
N PHE A 160 -17.10 0.58 2.55
CA PHE A 160 -17.25 -0.52 3.52
C PHE A 160 -17.31 -0.05 4.98
N TYR A 161 -16.85 1.17 5.29
CA TYR A 161 -16.99 1.79 6.62
C TYR A 161 -18.36 2.46 6.82
N GLU A 162 -19.20 2.59 5.79
CA GLU A 162 -20.44 3.39 5.84
C GLU A 162 -21.66 2.67 6.42
N LYS A 163 -21.61 1.35 6.66
CA LYS A 163 -22.84 0.58 7.00
C LYS A 163 -23.12 0.33 8.48
N ASP A 164 -22.26 0.76 9.40
CA ASP A 164 -22.52 0.64 10.84
C ASP A 164 -22.45 2.00 11.53
N ASP A 165 -23.61 2.67 11.66
CA ASP A 165 -23.83 3.75 12.64
C ASP A 165 -23.69 3.26 14.11
N GLN A 166 -23.29 2.00 14.31
CA GLN A 166 -22.84 1.43 15.57
C GLN A 166 -21.39 0.97 15.43
N LEU A 167 -20.45 1.91 15.51
CA LEU A 167 -19.03 1.61 15.65
C LEU A 167 -18.74 0.93 17.01
N THR A 168 -19.00 -0.36 17.11
CA THR A 168 -18.12 -1.21 17.91
C THR A 168 -16.83 -1.44 17.10
N PRO A 169 -15.64 -1.50 17.73
CA PRO A 169 -14.35 -1.66 17.05
C PRO A 169 -14.15 -3.00 16.29
N GLU A 170 -15.21 -3.79 16.12
CA GLU A 170 -15.15 -5.24 15.92
C GLU A 170 -16.21 -5.80 14.97
N SER A 171 -16.69 -5.09 13.94
CA SER A 171 -17.31 -5.82 12.83
C SER A 171 -16.20 -6.55 12.05
N THR A 172 -15.84 -7.72 12.56
CA THR A 172 -14.77 -8.60 12.04
C THR A 172 -14.90 -8.79 10.53
N ASN A 173 -16.13 -8.74 10.03
CA ASN A 173 -16.50 -8.85 8.62
C ASN A 173 -16.05 -7.66 7.74
N VAL A 174 -16.11 -6.41 8.23
CA VAL A 174 -15.67 -5.23 7.46
C VAL A 174 -14.15 -5.24 7.32
N LYS A 175 -13.43 -5.48 8.43
CA LYS A 175 -11.97 -5.66 8.39
C LYS A 175 -11.59 -6.83 7.49
N GLN A 176 -12.30 -7.97 7.55
CA GLN A 176 -12.03 -9.14 6.70
C GLN A 176 -12.26 -8.87 5.20
N ASN A 177 -13.38 -8.25 4.83
CA ASN A 177 -13.68 -7.94 3.43
C ASN A 177 -12.71 -6.89 2.86
N LEU A 178 -12.39 -5.86 3.64
CA LEU A 178 -11.41 -4.86 3.26
C LEU A 178 -10.00 -5.48 3.16
N ASN A 179 -9.65 -6.41 4.06
CA ASN A 179 -8.37 -7.12 4.01
C ASN A 179 -8.18 -7.91 2.72
N LYS A 180 -9.22 -8.58 2.20
CA LYS A 180 -9.12 -9.29 0.90
C LYS A 180 -8.77 -8.32 -0.23
N HIS A 181 -9.44 -7.17 -0.29
CA HIS A 181 -9.16 -6.13 -1.28
C HIS A 181 -7.76 -5.52 -1.11
N ILE A 182 -7.32 -5.27 0.13
CA ILE A 182 -5.98 -4.77 0.42
C ILE A 182 -4.91 -5.77 -0.03
N LEU A 183 -5.06 -7.06 0.27
CA LEU A 183 -4.11 -8.10 -0.14
C LEU A 183 -3.95 -8.15 -1.66
N ILE A 184 -5.06 -8.09 -2.39
CA ILE A 184 -5.09 -8.02 -3.85
C ILE A 184 -4.28 -6.81 -4.37
N LYS A 185 -4.57 -5.60 -3.85
CA LYS A 185 -3.88 -4.37 -4.26
C LYS A 185 -2.41 -4.38 -3.88
N ARG A 186 -2.07 -4.98 -2.74
CA ARG A 186 -0.70 -5.15 -2.24
C ARG A 186 0.11 -6.08 -3.13
N ASP A 187 -0.44 -7.22 -3.54
CA ASP A 187 0.23 -8.14 -4.44
C ASP A 187 0.44 -7.50 -5.82
N ALA A 188 -0.57 -6.79 -6.34
CA ALA A 188 -0.44 -6.03 -7.59
C ALA A 188 0.66 -4.95 -7.49
N ARG A 189 0.72 -4.20 -6.38
CA ARG A 189 1.82 -3.24 -6.11
C ARG A 189 3.18 -3.94 -6.08
N PHE A 190 3.28 -5.12 -5.46
CA PHE A 190 4.54 -5.87 -5.39
C PHE A 190 5.03 -6.29 -6.78
N VAL A 191 4.15 -6.80 -7.64
CA VAL A 191 4.49 -7.10 -9.03
C VAL A 191 4.95 -5.83 -9.75
N LYS A 192 4.17 -4.74 -9.67
CA LYS A 192 4.49 -3.45 -10.28
C LYS A 192 5.88 -2.95 -9.91
N TYR A 193 6.19 -2.98 -8.62
CA TYR A 193 7.48 -2.54 -8.11
C TYR A 193 8.62 -3.43 -8.62
N LYS A 194 8.45 -4.76 -8.59
CA LYS A 194 9.48 -5.71 -9.03
C LYS A 194 9.75 -5.67 -10.52
N THR A 195 8.77 -5.35 -11.34
CA THR A 195 8.89 -5.32 -12.81
C THR A 195 9.11 -3.93 -13.38
N ARG A 196 9.26 -2.88 -12.56
CA ARG A 196 9.28 -1.47 -13.00
C ARG A 196 10.37 -1.10 -14.01
N HIS A 197 11.44 -1.89 -14.08
CA HIS A 197 12.56 -1.69 -15.01
C HIS A 197 12.51 -2.62 -16.23
N ASN A 198 11.51 -3.50 -16.30
CA ASN A 198 11.34 -4.42 -17.41
C ASN A 198 10.35 -3.80 -18.41
N ASP A 199 10.85 -3.43 -19.58
CA ASP A 199 10.12 -2.77 -20.67
C ASP A 199 9.01 -3.65 -21.28
N MET A 200 8.99 -4.94 -20.96
CA MET A 200 7.94 -5.86 -21.39
C MET A 200 6.69 -5.79 -20.52
N PHE A 201 6.78 -5.21 -19.32
CA PHE A 201 5.65 -5.00 -18.42
C PHE A 201 5.11 -3.57 -18.53
N PHE A 202 3.78 -3.45 -18.61
CA PHE A 202 3.07 -2.18 -18.71
C PHE A 202 1.96 -2.13 -17.65
N PHE A 203 1.93 -1.07 -16.86
CA PHE A 203 0.92 -0.84 -15.81
C PHE A 203 0.10 0.38 -16.20
N ASN A 204 -0.95 0.16 -16.99
CA ASN A 204 -1.84 1.22 -17.45
C ASN A 204 -3.24 0.92 -16.94
N SER A 205 -3.88 1.86 -16.23
CA SER A 205 -5.32 1.82 -16.03
C SER A 205 -5.99 2.12 -17.38
N PHE A 206 -6.93 1.27 -17.80
CA PHE A 206 -7.67 1.46 -19.03
C PHE A 206 -9.05 2.00 -18.67
N SER A 207 -9.17 3.32 -18.52
CA SER A 207 -10.47 3.97 -18.29
C SER A 207 -11.31 4.11 -19.56
N SER A 208 -10.80 3.65 -20.71
CA SER A 208 -11.54 3.73 -21.97
C SER A 208 -11.11 2.62 -22.95
N PRO A 209 -12.06 1.96 -23.65
CA PRO A 209 -11.78 0.93 -24.65
C PRO A 209 -11.07 1.46 -25.91
N VAL A 210 -10.61 2.71 -25.92
CA VAL A 210 -10.06 3.39 -27.11
C VAL A 210 -8.59 3.03 -27.38
N ASN A 211 -7.85 2.50 -26.39
CA ASN A 211 -6.42 2.22 -26.54
C ASN A 211 -6.04 0.73 -26.71
N PHE A 212 -7.02 -0.16 -26.72
CA PHE A 212 -6.90 -1.57 -27.09
C PHE A 212 -8.06 -1.89 -28.04
N GLU A 213 -7.84 -2.68 -29.10
CA GLU A 213 -8.93 -3.11 -29.98
C GLU A 213 -10.13 -3.56 -29.13
N SER A 214 -11.28 -2.92 -29.34
CA SER A 214 -12.49 -2.97 -28.50
C SER A 214 -13.00 -4.38 -28.18
N ASN A 215 -12.51 -5.39 -28.88
CA ASN A 215 -12.83 -6.80 -28.71
C ASN A 215 -12.12 -7.46 -27.49
N LEU A 216 -11.22 -6.75 -26.80
CA LEU A 216 -10.35 -7.32 -25.77
C LEU A 216 -10.76 -7.02 -24.31
N LEU A 217 -11.69 -6.09 -24.12
CA LEU A 217 -12.24 -5.70 -22.83
C LEU A 217 -13.74 -6.03 -22.79
N THR A 218 -14.07 -7.31 -22.60
CA THR A 218 -15.46 -7.79 -22.48
C THR A 218 -16.09 -7.50 -21.12
N SER A 219 -15.41 -6.81 -20.20
CA SER A 219 -15.93 -6.45 -18.89
C SER A 219 -15.67 -4.98 -18.57
N ASN A 220 -16.69 -4.30 -18.06
CA ASN A 220 -16.71 -2.88 -17.63
C ASN A 220 -15.81 -2.58 -16.41
N ASN A 221 -14.78 -3.39 -16.14
CA ASN A 221 -13.97 -3.26 -14.94
C ASN A 221 -12.80 -2.31 -15.19
N THR A 222 -12.86 -1.15 -14.54
CA THR A 222 -11.94 -0.01 -14.65
C THR A 222 -10.74 -0.07 -13.71
N SER A 223 -10.49 -1.21 -13.07
CA SER A 223 -9.51 -1.33 -11.99
C SER A 223 -8.11 -1.77 -12.47
N ASP A 224 -7.16 -1.83 -11.53
CA ASP A 224 -5.71 -1.84 -11.78
C ASP A 224 -5.26 -2.99 -12.72
N LEU A 225 -4.97 -2.63 -13.96
CA LEU A 225 -4.54 -3.55 -15.00
C LEU A 225 -3.02 -3.55 -15.10
N PHE A 226 -2.43 -4.75 -15.18
CA PHE A 226 -1.05 -4.89 -15.62
C PHE A 226 -0.89 -5.93 -16.72
N TYR A 227 -0.17 -5.53 -17.76
CA TYR A 227 -0.02 -6.28 -19.00
C TYR A 227 1.45 -6.62 -19.23
N PHE A 228 1.71 -7.87 -19.54
CA PHE A 228 3.01 -8.34 -19.99
C PHE A 228 2.96 -8.64 -21.49
N ASN A 229 3.75 -7.93 -22.28
CA ASN A 229 3.76 -8.04 -23.73
C ASN A 229 5.04 -8.71 -24.22
N LYS A 230 4.92 -9.76 -25.01
CA LYS A 230 6.07 -10.34 -25.71
C LYS A 230 6.32 -9.67 -27.07
N TRP A 231 5.27 -9.28 -27.79
CA TRP A 231 5.33 -8.77 -29.17
C TRP A 231 4.14 -7.84 -29.45
N LEU A 232 4.35 -6.53 -29.31
CA LEU A 232 3.45 -5.45 -29.77
C LEU A 232 1.94 -5.79 -29.67
N ARG A 233 1.52 -6.37 -28.53
CA ARG A 233 0.12 -6.69 -28.15
C ARG A 233 -0.51 -7.91 -28.83
N LYS A 234 0.21 -8.66 -29.67
CA LYS A 234 -0.27 -9.92 -30.30
C LYS A 234 0.02 -11.18 -29.49
N LYS A 235 0.94 -11.10 -28.52
CA LYS A 235 1.26 -12.19 -27.60
C LYS A 235 1.66 -11.62 -26.25
N GLY A 236 1.04 -12.12 -25.19
CA GLY A 236 1.20 -11.56 -23.86
C GLY A 236 0.25 -12.17 -22.84
N VAL A 237 0.30 -11.60 -21.64
CA VAL A 237 -0.56 -11.96 -20.52
C VAL A 237 -1.10 -10.68 -19.92
N LEU A 238 -2.42 -10.57 -19.84
CA LEU A 238 -3.10 -9.48 -19.13
C LEU A 238 -3.60 -10.01 -17.79
N PHE A 239 -3.39 -9.25 -16.73
CA PHE A 239 -3.97 -9.50 -15.41
C PHE A 239 -4.96 -8.39 -15.12
N THR A 240 -6.17 -8.79 -14.76
CA THR A 240 -7.27 -7.90 -14.36
C THR A 240 -7.58 -8.16 -12.88
N ASP A 241 -8.58 -7.49 -12.33
CA ASP A 241 -8.99 -7.78 -10.96
C ASP A 241 -9.70 -9.13 -10.78
N ALA A 242 -10.27 -9.68 -11.85
CA ALA A 242 -11.09 -10.89 -11.79
C ALA A 242 -10.47 -12.09 -12.53
N ASP A 243 -9.61 -11.85 -13.51
CA ASP A 243 -9.12 -12.87 -14.41
C ASP A 243 -7.69 -12.62 -14.92
N MET A 244 -7.10 -13.67 -15.49
CA MET A 244 -5.91 -13.58 -16.33
C MET A 244 -6.26 -13.95 -17.77
N ARG A 245 -5.73 -13.20 -18.74
CA ARG A 245 -5.98 -13.40 -20.17
C ARG A 245 -4.68 -13.69 -20.91
N ILE A 246 -4.60 -14.83 -21.58
CA ILE A 246 -3.41 -15.25 -22.34
C ILE A 246 -3.64 -15.02 -23.84
N PHE A 247 -2.78 -14.18 -24.43
CA PHE A 247 -2.79 -13.83 -25.85
C PHE A 247 -1.76 -14.65 -26.63
N LYS A 248 -2.15 -15.14 -27.81
CA LYS A 248 -1.29 -15.95 -28.69
C LYS A 248 -1.35 -15.42 -30.12
N PHE A 249 -0.22 -15.50 -30.83
CA PHE A 249 -0.01 -14.93 -32.18
C PHE A 249 -1.03 -15.31 -33.27
N PHE A 250 -1.78 -16.40 -33.09
CA PHE A 250 -2.68 -16.96 -34.10
C PHE A 250 -4.07 -17.24 -33.53
N LYS A 251 -4.45 -16.52 -32.48
CA LYS A 251 -5.80 -16.57 -31.92
C LYS A 251 -6.40 -15.18 -31.94
N ASP A 252 -7.61 -15.09 -32.49
CA ASP A 252 -8.35 -13.83 -32.59
C ASP A 252 -8.87 -13.36 -31.23
N SER A 253 -9.01 -14.27 -30.26
CA SER A 253 -9.40 -13.95 -28.90
C SER A 253 -8.43 -14.52 -27.85
N PRO A 254 -8.23 -13.81 -26.72
CA PRO A 254 -7.43 -14.32 -25.62
C PRO A 254 -8.14 -15.48 -24.93
N THR A 255 -7.35 -16.38 -24.33
CA THR A 255 -7.88 -17.36 -23.38
C THR A 255 -8.07 -16.67 -22.03
N VAL A 256 -9.32 -16.46 -21.62
CA VAL A 256 -9.68 -15.89 -20.31
C VAL A 256 -9.73 -17.01 -19.27
N ILE A 257 -9.10 -16.77 -18.12
CA ILE A 257 -9.01 -17.72 -17.02
C ILE A 257 -9.38 -16.95 -15.74
N PRO A 258 -10.60 -17.14 -15.20
CA PRO A 258 -10.97 -16.63 -13.89
C PRO A 258 -9.97 -17.11 -12.83
N TYR A 259 -9.67 -16.25 -11.84
CA TYR A 259 -8.73 -16.66 -10.80
C TYR A 259 -9.23 -17.85 -9.98
N GLU A 260 -10.53 -17.93 -9.72
CA GLU A 260 -11.16 -19.04 -9.01
C GLU A 260 -10.97 -20.40 -9.68
N ASP A 261 -10.75 -20.43 -11.01
CA ASP A 261 -10.52 -21.64 -11.77
C ASP A 261 -9.06 -22.12 -11.69
N ILE A 262 -8.14 -21.34 -11.10
CA ILE A 262 -6.72 -21.68 -11.01
C ILE A 262 -6.47 -22.50 -9.74
N HIS A 263 -6.37 -23.82 -9.90
CA HIS A 263 -6.17 -24.74 -8.76
C HIS A 263 -4.75 -25.32 -8.69
N SER A 264 -3.97 -25.24 -9.77
CA SER A 264 -2.55 -25.60 -9.74
C SER A 264 -1.68 -24.66 -10.55
N LEU A 265 -0.52 -24.33 -9.97
CA LEU A 265 0.47 -23.43 -10.53
C LEU A 265 1.86 -24.08 -10.45
N ILE A 266 2.58 -24.11 -11.58
CA ILE A 266 3.97 -24.59 -11.64
C ILE A 266 4.83 -23.58 -12.37
N LEU A 267 5.83 -23.01 -11.69
CA LEU A 267 6.86 -22.17 -12.29
C LEU A 267 7.97 -23.05 -12.87
N LYS A 268 8.25 -22.89 -14.17
CA LYS A 268 9.32 -23.58 -14.89
C LYS A 268 10.19 -22.59 -15.67
N GLY A 269 11.39 -23.02 -16.02
CA GLY A 269 12.31 -22.25 -16.87
C GLY A 269 13.47 -21.64 -16.10
N ASN A 270 14.25 -20.82 -16.79
CA ASN A 270 15.45 -20.17 -16.27
C ASN A 270 15.74 -18.88 -17.06
N ASN A 271 16.77 -18.15 -16.65
CA ASN A 271 17.16 -16.89 -17.28
C ASN A 271 17.53 -17.02 -18.77
N ILE A 272 17.92 -18.22 -19.25
CA ILE A 272 18.33 -18.46 -20.64
C ILE A 272 17.11 -18.70 -21.53
N THR A 273 16.23 -19.61 -21.11
CA THR A 273 15.07 -20.07 -21.90
C THR A 273 13.81 -19.24 -21.65
N GLY A 274 13.85 -18.35 -20.66
CA GLY A 274 12.70 -17.61 -20.13
C GLY A 274 11.89 -18.45 -19.16
N TYR A 275 11.10 -17.77 -18.32
CA TYR A 275 10.23 -18.42 -17.36
C TYR A 275 8.83 -18.66 -17.93
N ARG A 276 8.15 -19.66 -17.39
CA ARG A 276 6.77 -20.03 -17.75
C ARG A 276 6.01 -20.43 -16.50
N ILE A 277 4.78 -19.95 -16.39
CA ILE A 277 3.83 -20.39 -15.37
C ILE A 277 2.84 -21.32 -16.07
N HIS A 278 2.81 -22.58 -15.64
CA HIS A 278 1.83 -23.57 -16.06
C HIS A 278 0.62 -23.49 -15.12
N LEU A 279 -0.57 -23.38 -15.69
CA LEU A 279 -1.82 -23.30 -14.93
C LEU A 279 -2.69 -24.52 -15.26
N ASN A 280 -3.14 -25.23 -14.22
CA ASN A 280 -4.00 -26.41 -14.33
C ASN A 280 -3.47 -27.50 -15.28
N ASN A 281 -2.15 -27.54 -15.49
CA ASN A 281 -1.47 -28.33 -16.52
C ASN A 281 -2.01 -28.15 -17.96
N LYS A 282 -2.84 -27.13 -18.21
CA LYS A 282 -3.55 -26.90 -19.48
C LYS A 282 -3.10 -25.61 -20.16
N HIS A 283 -2.87 -24.56 -19.38
CA HIS A 283 -2.51 -23.24 -19.89
C HIS A 283 -1.06 -22.90 -19.54
N ILE A 284 -0.43 -22.10 -20.40
CA ILE A 284 0.97 -21.68 -20.23
C ILE A 284 1.05 -20.18 -20.47
N ALA A 285 1.42 -19.45 -19.42
CA ALA A 285 1.83 -18.06 -19.47
C ALA A 285 3.36 -17.98 -19.57
N ALA A 286 3.89 -17.27 -20.57
CA ALA A 286 5.32 -17.24 -20.85
C ALA A 286 5.90 -15.83 -20.65
N PHE A 287 6.99 -15.75 -19.88
CA PHE A 287 7.68 -14.53 -19.47
C PHE A 287 9.16 -14.59 -19.90
N PRO A 288 9.45 -14.41 -21.20
CA PRO A 288 10.82 -14.32 -21.70
C PRO A 288 11.45 -12.98 -21.32
N LYS A 289 12.78 -12.95 -21.22
CA LYS A 289 13.54 -11.75 -20.81
C LYS A 289 13.09 -11.18 -19.46
N SER A 290 12.56 -12.03 -18.59
CA SER A 290 12.24 -11.69 -17.21
C SER A 290 13.20 -12.40 -16.27
N THR A 291 13.50 -11.74 -15.16
CA THR A 291 14.30 -12.34 -14.09
C THR A 291 13.47 -13.34 -13.28
N LYS A 292 14.13 -14.19 -12.49
CA LYS A 292 13.44 -15.11 -11.59
C LYS A 292 12.53 -14.36 -10.63
N ASP A 293 13.01 -13.26 -10.06
CA ASP A 293 12.31 -12.49 -9.03
C ASP A 293 11.06 -11.80 -9.59
N GLU A 294 11.14 -11.26 -10.81
CA GLU A 294 9.99 -10.69 -11.52
C GLU A 294 8.88 -11.73 -11.70
N VAL A 295 9.22 -12.92 -12.21
CA VAL A 295 8.20 -13.94 -12.49
C VAL A 295 7.74 -14.64 -11.22
N GLN A 296 8.59 -14.73 -10.20
CA GLN A 296 8.18 -15.19 -8.87
C GLN A 296 7.16 -14.24 -8.24
N SER A 297 7.29 -12.92 -8.45
CA SER A 297 6.27 -11.97 -7.98
C SER A 297 4.90 -12.22 -8.62
N VAL A 298 4.87 -12.47 -9.93
CA VAL A 298 3.65 -12.83 -10.68
C VAL A 298 3.09 -14.17 -10.21
N PHE A 299 3.96 -15.15 -9.95
CA PHE A 299 3.55 -16.46 -9.44
C PHE A 299 2.90 -16.35 -8.06
N THR A 300 3.47 -15.57 -7.15
CA THR A 300 2.90 -15.32 -5.82
C THR A 300 1.56 -14.59 -5.92
N PHE A 301 1.47 -13.55 -6.77
CA PHE A 301 0.21 -12.87 -7.07
C PHE A 301 -0.88 -13.86 -7.50
N LEU A 302 -0.57 -14.78 -8.43
CA LEU A 302 -1.53 -15.79 -8.89
C LEU A 302 -1.92 -16.81 -7.81
N LYS A 303 -1.04 -17.11 -6.85
CA LYS A 303 -1.31 -18.06 -5.77
C LYS A 303 -2.25 -17.49 -4.70
N ASN A 304 -2.29 -16.17 -4.55
CA ASN A 304 -3.06 -15.47 -3.53
C ASN A 304 -4.47 -15.06 -4.02
N ARG A 305 -4.80 -15.33 -5.28
CA ARG A 305 -6.11 -15.09 -5.87
C ARG A 305 -6.99 -16.33 -5.78
#